data_AF-A0AAV4Q8L7-F1
#
_entry.id   AF-A0AAV4Q8L7-F1
#
_cell.length_a   1.000
_cell.length_b   1.000
_cell.length_c   1.000
_cell.angle_alpha   90.00
_cell.angle_beta   90.00
_cell.angle_gamma   90.00
#
_symmetry.space_group_name_H-M   'P 1'
#
loop_
_entity.id
_entity.type
_entity.pdbx_description
1 polymer ?
#
loop_
_entity_poly.entity_id
_entity_poly.type
_entity_poly.pdbx_seq_one_letter_code
_entity_poly.pdbx_strand_id
1 'polypeptide(L)'
;MELICCHRKNGGKNTQLEFRLDLIDRVIEKYHSGLNFHRGRPGSVPNPLRLTERHFLEIIAPTDKKLRPARQCAVCCSKRNENGKRIRKETCYFCPDCDVGLCITPCFKLYYTQKDF
;
A
#
# COMPACT_ATOMS: atom_id res chain seq x y z
N MET A 1 18.07 -15.84 -15.48
CA MET A 1 19.20 -16.72 -15.10
C MET A 1 20.55 -15.99 -15.06
N GLU A 2 20.69 -14.81 -15.67
CA GLU A 2 21.98 -14.12 -15.80
C GLU A 2 22.49 -13.46 -14.51
N LEU A 3 21.62 -12.90 -13.67
CA LEU A 3 22.06 -12.19 -12.45
C LEU A 3 22.78 -13.08 -11.41
N ILE A 4 22.37 -14.35 -11.27
CA ILE A 4 23.00 -15.31 -10.35
C ILE A 4 24.37 -15.77 -10.87
N CYS A 5 24.48 -15.97 -12.19
CA CYS A 5 25.73 -16.29 -12.86
C CYS A 5 26.78 -15.22 -12.56
N CYS A 6 26.41 -13.94 -12.71
CA CYS A 6 27.28 -12.82 -12.39
C CYS A 6 27.60 -12.74 -10.89
N HIS A 7 26.63 -12.99 -10.00
CA HIS A 7 26.87 -12.97 -8.55
C HIS A 7 27.86 -14.04 -8.08
N ARG A 8 27.76 -15.28 -8.60
CA ARG A 8 28.73 -16.35 -8.32
C ARG A 8 30.11 -16.03 -8.86
N LYS A 9 30.21 -15.45 -10.07
CA LYS A 9 31.48 -14.99 -10.65
C LYS A 9 32.15 -13.89 -9.81
N ASN A 10 31.37 -13.10 -9.08
CA ASN A 10 31.86 -12.06 -8.17
C ASN A 10 32.12 -12.57 -6.73
N GLY A 11 32.16 -13.89 -6.50
CA GLY A 11 32.51 -14.48 -5.20
C GLY A 11 31.35 -14.67 -4.22
N GLY A 12 30.10 -14.55 -4.67
CA GLY A 12 28.92 -14.80 -3.85
C GLY A 12 28.78 -16.27 -3.43
N LYS A 13 28.57 -16.51 -2.13
CA LYS A 13 28.45 -17.86 -1.53
C LYS A 13 27.00 -18.34 -1.37
N ASN A 14 26.02 -17.47 -1.64
CA ASN A 14 24.61 -17.75 -1.38
C ASN A 14 24.06 -18.81 -2.34
N THR A 15 23.12 -19.61 -1.85
CA THR A 15 22.32 -20.49 -2.70
C THR A 15 21.45 -19.67 -3.65
N GLN A 16 20.98 -20.31 -4.73
CA GLN A 16 20.12 -19.64 -5.70
C GLN A 16 18.83 -19.06 -5.07
N LEU A 17 18.28 -19.75 -4.06
CA LEU A 17 17.09 -19.31 -3.36
C LEU A 17 17.39 -18.07 -2.49
N GLU A 18 18.43 -18.14 -1.68
CA GLU A 18 18.85 -17.03 -0.80
C GLU A 18 19.18 -15.78 -1.60
N PHE A 19 19.87 -15.91 -2.74
CA PHE A 19 20.13 -14.78 -3.62
C PHE A 19 18.83 -14.14 -4.15
N ARG A 20 17.83 -14.95 -4.51
CA ARG A 20 16.55 -14.43 -4.98
C ARG A 20 15.79 -13.71 -3.87
N LEU A 21 15.81 -14.24 -2.65
CA LEU A 21 15.19 -13.58 -1.50
C LEU A 21 15.89 -12.25 -1.17
N ASP A 22 17.22 -12.26 -1.05
CA ASP A 22 18.02 -11.04 -0.80
C ASP A 22 17.82 -9.98 -1.89
N LEU A 23 17.72 -10.41 -3.16
CA LEU A 23 17.42 -9.50 -4.26
C LEU A 23 16.01 -8.89 -4.13
N ILE A 24 15.01 -9.71 -3.81
CA ILE A 24 13.63 -9.24 -3.61
C ILE A 24 13.59 -8.23 -2.45
N ASP A 25 14.21 -8.56 -1.31
CA ASP A 25 14.24 -7.70 -0.14
C ASP A 25 14.92 -6.37 -0.43
N ARG A 26 16.10 -6.37 -1.09
CA ARG A 26 16.80 -5.13 -1.48
C ARG A 26 16.02 -4.29 -2.48
N VAL A 27 15.29 -4.92 -3.41
CA VAL A 27 14.44 -4.20 -4.36
C VAL A 27 13.26 -3.56 -3.62
N ILE A 28 12.65 -4.28 -2.69
CA ILE A 28 11.59 -3.75 -1.84
C ILE A 28 12.13 -2.59 -0.99
N GLU A 29 13.22 -2.78 -0.25
CA GLU A 29 13.88 -1.75 0.56
C GLU A 29 14.26 -0.50 -0.26
N LYS A 30 14.72 -0.66 -1.49
CA LYS A 30 15.14 0.48 -2.31
C LYS A 30 13.97 1.27 -2.91
N TYR A 31 12.85 0.61 -3.19
CA TYR A 31 11.76 1.20 -3.98
C TYR A 31 10.42 1.31 -3.23
N HIS A 32 10.31 0.82 -1.99
CA HIS A 32 9.03 0.85 -1.24
C HIS A 32 8.52 2.24 -0.92
N SER A 33 9.42 3.18 -0.60
CA SER A 33 9.08 4.55 -0.16
C SER A 33 9.20 5.60 -1.28
N GLY A 34 9.70 5.21 -2.47
CA GLY A 34 10.10 6.14 -3.54
C GLY A 34 9.11 6.31 -4.69
N LEU A 35 8.14 5.42 -4.85
CA LEU A 35 7.10 5.56 -5.88
C LEU A 35 5.82 6.05 -5.25
N ASN A 36 5.84 7.34 -4.94
CA ASN A 36 4.70 8.20 -5.17
C ASN A 36 4.17 7.96 -6.60
N PHE A 37 3.32 6.95 -6.79
CA PHE A 37 2.55 6.74 -8.03
C PHE A 37 1.48 7.85 -8.12
N HIS A 38 1.91 9.12 -8.08
CA HIS A 38 1.07 10.32 -8.19
C HIS A 38 0.46 10.49 -9.58
N ARG A 39 0.70 9.56 -10.50
CA ARG A 39 0.16 9.56 -11.86
C ARG A 39 -0.13 8.15 -12.34
N GLY A 40 -1.42 7.84 -12.55
CA GLY A 40 -1.89 6.61 -13.17
C GLY A 40 -2.96 5.88 -12.37
N ARG A 41 -3.44 4.76 -12.93
CA ARG A 41 -4.34 3.85 -12.23
C ARG A 41 -3.53 3.13 -11.14
N PRO A 42 -3.96 3.13 -9.87
CA PRO A 42 -3.30 2.34 -8.83
C PRO A 42 -3.20 0.87 -9.28
N GLY A 43 -2.07 0.24 -8.98
CA GLY A 43 -1.93 -1.20 -9.16
C GLY A 43 -3.08 -1.93 -8.47
N SER A 44 -3.58 -3.01 -9.09
CA SER A 44 -4.68 -3.78 -8.50
C SER A 44 -4.29 -4.46 -7.18
N VAL A 45 -2.99 -4.53 -6.88
CA VAL A 45 -2.42 -5.25 -5.74
C VAL A 45 -1.93 -4.21 -4.72
N PRO A 46 -2.39 -4.28 -3.46
CA PRO A 46 -1.87 -3.41 -2.40
C PRO A 46 -0.37 -3.61 -2.19
N ASN A 47 0.32 -2.57 -1.72
CA ASN A 47 1.72 -2.69 -1.32
C ASN A 47 1.89 -3.82 -0.29
N PRO A 48 2.79 -4.81 -0.52
CA PRO A 48 2.99 -5.92 0.41
C PRO A 48 3.40 -5.46 1.82
N LEU A 49 4.07 -4.32 1.94
CA LEU A 49 4.54 -3.76 3.20
C LEU A 49 3.43 -3.16 4.07
N ARG A 50 2.24 -2.95 3.48
CA ARG A 50 1.05 -2.49 4.20
C ARG A 50 0.80 -3.31 5.47
N LEU A 51 1.01 -4.63 5.45
CA LEU A 51 0.70 -5.48 6.60
C LEU A 51 1.80 -5.53 7.67
N THR A 52 2.98 -5.00 7.37
CA THR A 52 4.17 -5.12 8.23
C THR A 52 4.63 -3.79 8.82
N GLU A 53 4.34 -2.68 8.15
CA GLU A 53 4.75 -1.35 8.57
C GLU A 53 3.78 -0.70 9.58
N ARG A 54 4.32 0.22 10.38
CA ARG A 54 3.53 1.03 11.32
C ARG A 54 3.04 2.27 10.60
N HIS A 55 1.76 2.30 10.30
CA HIS A 55 1.10 3.44 9.67
C HIS A 55 0.34 4.29 10.67
N PHE A 56 0.19 5.57 10.38
CA PHE A 56 -0.63 6.51 11.14
C PHE A 56 -1.64 7.20 10.22
N LEU A 57 -2.78 7.59 10.79
CA LEU A 57 -3.77 8.41 10.07
C LEU A 57 -3.48 9.88 10.32
N GLU A 58 -3.63 10.65 9.25
CA GLU A 58 -3.63 12.10 9.26
C GLU A 58 -4.99 12.63 8.75
N ILE A 59 -5.27 13.90 9.06
CA ILE A 59 -6.45 14.59 8.55
C ILE A 59 -6.06 15.35 7.29
N ILE A 60 -6.88 15.26 6.25
CA ILE A 60 -6.65 16.00 5.01
C ILE A 60 -6.83 17.50 5.29
N ALA A 61 -5.78 18.28 5.05
CA ALA A 61 -5.78 19.72 5.25
C ALA A 61 -6.84 20.41 4.35
N PRO A 62 -7.58 21.42 4.86
CA PRO A 62 -8.49 22.21 4.05
C PRO A 62 -7.79 22.84 2.83
N THR A 63 -8.54 23.00 1.74
CA THR A 63 -8.09 23.70 0.54
C THR A 63 -9.01 24.89 0.29
N ASP A 64 -8.56 25.92 -0.43
CA ASP A 64 -9.37 27.11 -0.78
C ASP A 64 -10.74 26.77 -1.40
N LYS A 65 -10.84 25.62 -2.07
CA LYS A 65 -12.08 25.13 -2.70
C LYS A 65 -13.00 24.35 -1.76
N LYS A 66 -12.48 23.73 -0.69
CA LYS A 66 -13.25 22.83 0.18
C LYS A 66 -12.70 22.87 1.60
N LEU A 67 -13.55 23.33 2.52
CA LEU A 67 -13.25 23.43 3.96
C LEU A 67 -13.03 22.05 4.61
N ARG A 68 -13.71 21.01 4.11
CA ARG A 68 -13.62 19.63 4.62
C ARG A 68 -13.38 18.68 3.45
N PRO A 69 -12.15 18.57 2.96
CA PRO A 69 -11.82 17.61 1.92
C PRO A 69 -11.93 16.18 2.46
N ALA A 70 -12.40 15.29 1.59
CA ALA A 70 -12.64 13.89 1.94
C ALA A 70 -12.22 13.00 0.77
N ARG A 71 -11.73 11.81 1.11
CA ARG A 71 -11.38 10.73 0.18
C ARG A 71 -12.34 9.56 0.37
N GLN A 72 -12.45 8.70 -0.62
CA GLN A 72 -13.20 7.46 -0.50
C GLN A 72 -12.47 6.47 0.41
N CYS A 73 -13.20 5.82 1.32
CA CYS A 73 -12.64 4.78 2.17
C CYS A 73 -12.42 3.50 1.36
N ALA A 74 -11.16 3.06 1.22
CA ALA A 74 -10.83 1.87 0.42
C ALA A 74 -11.56 0.61 0.89
N VAL A 75 -11.67 0.42 2.22
CA VAL A 75 -12.32 -0.76 2.82
C VAL A 75 -13.85 -0.71 2.69
N CYS A 76 -14.46 0.46 2.80
CA CYS A 76 -15.90 0.53 2.61
C CYS A 76 -16.25 0.36 1.13
N CYS A 77 -15.49 0.98 0.24
CA CYS A 77 -15.75 0.96 -1.19
C CYS A 77 -15.46 -0.40 -1.86
N SER A 78 -14.75 -1.31 -1.20
CA SER A 78 -14.63 -2.71 -1.64
C SER A 78 -15.94 -3.49 -1.44
N LYS A 79 -16.77 -3.08 -0.49
CA LYS A 79 -18.00 -3.80 -0.10
C LYS A 79 -19.22 -3.36 -0.90
N ARG A 80 -20.23 -4.24 -0.91
CA ARG A 80 -21.56 -3.98 -1.46
C ARG A 80 -22.59 -3.91 -0.34
N ASN A 81 -23.61 -3.07 -0.53
CA ASN A 81 -24.76 -3.01 0.36
C ASN A 81 -25.75 -4.15 0.06
N GLU A 82 -26.81 -4.25 0.87
CA GLU A 82 -27.89 -5.24 0.73
C GLU A 82 -28.55 -5.21 -0.66
N ASN A 83 -28.61 -4.03 -1.28
CA ASN A 83 -29.14 -3.81 -2.63
C ASN A 83 -28.13 -4.15 -3.75
N GLY A 84 -26.99 -4.78 -3.42
CA GLY A 84 -25.93 -5.16 -4.36
C GLY A 84 -25.11 -4.00 -4.94
N LYS A 85 -25.35 -2.75 -4.52
CA LYS A 85 -24.61 -1.56 -4.96
C LYS A 85 -23.32 -1.40 -4.15
N ARG A 86 -22.25 -0.91 -4.81
CA ARG A 86 -21.00 -0.57 -4.10
C ARG A 86 -21.25 0.53 -3.08
N ILE A 87 -20.72 0.34 -1.87
CA ILE A 87 -20.77 1.36 -0.83
C ILE A 87 -19.85 2.51 -1.26
N ARG A 88 -20.28 3.76 -1.03
CA ARG A 88 -19.48 4.96 -1.28
C ARG A 88 -19.38 5.76 0.00
N LYS A 89 -18.44 5.39 0.87
CA LYS A 89 -18.20 6.09 2.13
C LYS A 89 -16.99 7.00 1.99
N GLU A 90 -17.14 8.26 2.39
CA GLU A 90 -16.06 9.24 2.41
C GLU A 90 -15.50 9.42 3.83
N THR A 91 -14.24 9.85 3.91
CA THR A 91 -13.50 10.06 5.16
C THR A 91 -12.52 11.22 4.98
N CYS A 92 -12.37 12.03 6.03
CA CYS A 92 -11.37 13.11 6.08
C CYS A 92 -10.00 12.59 6.55
N TYR A 93 -9.91 11.32 6.93
CA TYR A 93 -8.68 10.69 7.41
C TYR A 93 -8.03 9.88 6.28
N PHE A 94 -6.72 9.99 6.16
CA PHE A 94 -5.92 9.24 5.20
C PHE A 94 -4.61 8.78 5.82
N CYS A 95 -4.02 7.72 5.28
CA CYS A 95 -2.63 7.37 5.59
C CYS A 95 -1.72 8.00 4.54
N PRO A 96 -0.70 8.79 4.93
CA PRO A 96 0.23 9.41 3.98
C PRO A 96 1.13 8.37 3.30
N ASP A 97 1.59 7.34 4.02
CA ASP A 97 2.48 6.32 3.47
C ASP A 97 1.79 5.46 2.39
N CYS A 98 0.49 5.18 2.58
CA CYS A 98 -0.31 4.38 1.66
C CYS A 98 -1.15 5.23 0.69
N ASP A 99 -1.14 6.55 0.84
CA ASP A 99 -1.97 7.53 0.13
C ASP A 99 -3.48 7.15 0.02
N VAL A 100 -4.03 6.51 1.07
CA VAL A 100 -5.37 5.92 1.04
C VAL A 100 -6.29 6.53 2.08
N GLY A 101 -7.55 6.80 1.70
CA GLY A 101 -8.60 7.20 2.65
C GLY A 101 -9.08 6.01 3.47
N LEU A 102 -9.13 6.16 4.81
CA LEU A 102 -9.62 5.12 5.72
C LEU A 102 -10.51 5.73 6.81
N CYS A 103 -11.56 5.02 7.23
CA CYS A 103 -12.27 5.36 8.46
C CYS A 103 -11.40 5.00 9.67
N ILE A 104 -11.42 5.83 10.73
CA ILE A 104 -10.67 5.61 11.98
C ILE A 104 -10.89 4.18 12.50
N THR A 105 -12.16 3.77 12.63
CA THR A 105 -12.55 2.43 13.07
C THR A 105 -13.75 1.96 12.24
N PRO A 106 -13.82 0.68 11.83
CA PRO A 106 -12.81 -0.38 11.95
C PRO A 106 -11.83 -0.44 10.77
N CYS A 107 -12.00 0.40 9.75
CA CYS A 107 -11.33 0.27 8.46
C CYS A 107 -9.81 0.38 8.55
N PHE A 108 -9.28 1.29 9.38
CA PHE A 108 -7.84 1.41 9.61
C PHE A 108 -7.24 0.07 10.04
N LYS A 109 -7.78 -0.53 11.11
CA LYS A 109 -7.32 -1.83 11.61
C LYS A 109 -7.43 -2.90 10.53
N LEU A 110 -8.57 -3.02 9.85
CA LEU A 110 -8.78 -4.04 8.81
C LEU A 110 -7.77 -3.90 7.67
N TYR A 111 -7.53 -2.67 7.22
CA TYR A 111 -6.60 -2.40 6.14
C TYR A 111 -5.16 -2.76 6.50
N TYR A 112 -4.74 -2.65 7.76
CA TYR A 112 -3.36 -2.98 8.16
C TYR A 112 -3.19 -4.39 8.75
N THR A 113 -4.27 -5.16 8.87
CA THR A 113 -4.23 -6.52 9.47
C THR A 113 -4.75 -7.64 8.57
N GLN A 114 -5.59 -7.34 7.58
CA GLN A 114 -6.20 -8.35 6.71
C GLN A 114 -5.73 -8.21 5.27
N LYS A 115 -5.37 -9.34 4.64
CA LYS A 115 -5.04 -9.39 3.21
C LYS A 115 -6.25 -8.99 2.35
N ASP A 116 -7.42 -9.53 2.67
CA ASP A 116 -8.68 -9.30 1.97
C ASP A 116 -9.68 -8.58 2.90
N PHE A 117 -10.37 -7.54 2.40
CA PHE A 117 -11.22 -6.65 3.22
C PHE A 117 -12.46 -6.10 2.51
#